data_AF-A0AAV1L4J1-F1
#
_entry.id   AF-A0AAV1L4J1-F1
#
_cell.length_a   1.000
_cell.length_b   1.000
_cell.length_c   1.000
_cell.angle_alpha   90.00
_cell.angle_beta   90.00
_cell.angle_gamma   90.00
#
_symmetry.space_group_name_H-M   'P 1'
#
loop_
_entity.id
_entity.type
_entity.pdbx_description
1 polymer ?
#
loop_
_entity_poly.entity_id
_entity_poly.type
_entity_poly.pdbx_seq_one_letter_code
_entity_poly.pdbx_strand_id
1 'polypeptide(L)'
;MGDFNTCLLKNDSRSFRLKSIVQAANLHILPLSATHFFPNCSPSLLDLILVSSIDHVDKHGQCPADAFSYHDLIYLSYKLRPPKPKSRILLLRNFDGMDLDRLRDEAAKIDWNVVLTGANIDERVNSFNSLLIQLYDVHAPIRPVRIKHLPAPWLTQEIKNLQRKKNFAKARYKFDNCDTNRDKYKKIRNHCNRLCRDKQRRYIHKSILDEDNSGRVWKFLKSLGVGKASQNSSPKNIDLNQLNQHFSSSCAIDEVTKIQTKTQISALPKSDNPAFIFSQITDSDVKKSIVEVNSDAISTDCISRKMIIPIVDILTPVIKSIFNYSISSGNFPSSWKEAQITPIPKKANPSSFSDYRPISIIPFLSKVFERIVHRQLSIYLSRWSLLNSFQSGFRVGHSTTTALVKITEDIRLSMDKQHVTVLTLLDFMSQKRRSNQLNGGNDKTPWRHGAFDSRSTMNTNASLEQSCRSSKPGCSDEQEDSPTDLHR
;
A
#
# COMPACT_ATOMS: atom_id res chain seq x y z
N MET A 1 -7.38 -17.59 -24.15
CA MET A 1 -8.49 -16.89 -24.82
C MET A 1 -7.97 -15.55 -25.24
N GLY A 2 -8.21 -15.13 -26.49
CA GLY A 2 -7.83 -13.80 -26.97
C GLY A 2 -7.63 -13.78 -28.48
N ASP A 3 -7.34 -12.57 -28.98
CA ASP A 3 -7.10 -12.28 -30.39
C ASP A 3 -5.66 -12.64 -30.79
N PHE A 4 -5.51 -13.53 -31.77
CA PHE A 4 -4.21 -13.97 -32.30
C PHE A 4 -3.83 -13.28 -33.63
N ASN A 5 -4.64 -12.32 -34.11
CA ASN A 5 -4.45 -11.60 -35.37
C ASN A 5 -4.18 -12.53 -36.58
N THR A 6 -4.60 -13.79 -36.47
CA THR A 6 -4.34 -14.86 -37.43
C THR A 6 -5.63 -15.61 -37.67
N CYS A 7 -6.19 -15.48 -38.87
CA CYS A 7 -7.47 -16.08 -39.21
C CYS A 7 -7.33 -17.59 -39.45
N LEU A 8 -7.90 -18.42 -38.57
CA LEU A 8 -7.85 -19.88 -38.72
C LEU A 8 -8.82 -20.45 -39.77
N LEU A 9 -9.69 -19.61 -40.36
CA LEU A 9 -10.51 -19.98 -41.52
C LEU A 9 -9.72 -19.95 -42.83
N LYS A 10 -8.57 -19.26 -42.85
CA LYS A 10 -7.66 -19.23 -44.00
C LYS A 10 -6.65 -20.38 -43.88
N ASN A 11 -6.32 -21.01 -45.00
CA ASN A 11 -5.25 -22.02 -45.08
C ASN A 11 -3.94 -21.37 -45.57
N ASP A 12 -3.45 -20.37 -44.84
CA ASP A 12 -2.19 -19.67 -45.15
C ASP A 12 -1.03 -20.14 -44.24
N SER A 13 0.21 -19.79 -44.60
CA SER A 13 1.42 -20.18 -43.84
C SER A 13 1.35 -19.78 -42.36
N ARG A 14 0.68 -18.68 -42.04
CA ARG A 14 0.47 -18.19 -40.68
C ARG A 14 -0.48 -19.07 -39.88
N SER A 15 -1.60 -19.47 -40.47
CA SER A 15 -2.56 -20.39 -39.85
C SER A 15 -1.93 -21.76 -39.56
N PHE A 16 -1.11 -22.28 -40.47
CA PHE A 16 -0.36 -23.52 -40.27
C PHE A 16 0.64 -23.40 -39.13
N ARG A 17 1.45 -22.34 -39.13
CA ARG A 17 2.43 -22.08 -38.08
C ARG A 17 1.77 -21.97 -36.70
N LEU A 18 0.63 -21.27 -36.60
CA LEU A 18 -0.10 -21.14 -35.34
C LEU A 18 -0.62 -22.50 -34.86
N LYS A 19 -1.23 -23.30 -35.74
CA LYS A 19 -1.68 -24.67 -35.41
C LYS A 19 -0.51 -25.55 -34.95
N SER A 20 0.64 -25.48 -35.61
CA SER A 20 1.85 -26.23 -35.22
C SER A 20 2.38 -25.81 -33.85
N ILE A 21 2.39 -24.50 -33.53
CA ILE A 21 2.80 -24.01 -32.20
C ILE A 21 1.85 -24.51 -31.12
N VAL A 22 0.54 -24.45 -31.38
CA VAL A 22 -0.49 -24.94 -30.44
C VAL A 22 -0.32 -26.43 -30.18
N GLN A 23 -0.10 -27.23 -31.23
CA GLN A 23 0.16 -28.66 -31.11
C GLN A 23 1.47 -28.96 -30.37
N ALA A 24 2.56 -28.24 -30.70
CA ALA A 24 3.85 -28.40 -30.03
C ALA A 24 3.79 -28.06 -28.53
N ALA A 25 2.92 -27.12 -28.14
CA ALA A 25 2.66 -26.76 -26.75
C ALA A 25 1.68 -27.72 -26.03
N ASN A 26 1.23 -28.79 -26.71
CA ASN A 26 0.22 -29.73 -26.23
C ASN A 26 -1.08 -29.03 -25.77
N LEU A 27 -1.52 -28.06 -26.57
CA LEU A 27 -2.76 -27.31 -26.37
C LEU A 27 -3.78 -27.70 -27.46
N HIS A 28 -5.05 -27.55 -27.12
CA HIS A 28 -6.19 -27.80 -28.00
C HIS A 28 -6.93 -26.49 -28.28
N ILE A 29 -7.24 -26.24 -29.56
CA ILE A 29 -8.12 -25.15 -29.97
C ILE A 29 -9.56 -25.65 -29.84
N LEU A 30 -10.39 -24.98 -29.04
CA LEU A 30 -11.81 -25.29 -28.98
C LEU A 30 -12.52 -24.79 -30.24
N PRO A 31 -13.49 -25.55 -30.78
CA PRO A 31 -14.16 -25.17 -32.00
C PRO A 31 -15.02 -23.93 -31.78
N LEU A 32 -14.82 -22.94 -32.66
CA LEU A 32 -15.57 -21.69 -32.77
C LEU A 32 -15.82 -21.40 -34.25
N SER A 33 -16.87 -20.65 -34.55
CA SER A 33 -17.15 -20.08 -35.86
C SER A 33 -16.36 -18.78 -36.05
N ALA A 34 -16.58 -18.03 -37.13
CA ALA A 34 -15.97 -16.70 -37.26
C ALA A 34 -16.28 -15.85 -36.02
N THR A 35 -15.28 -15.16 -35.48
CA THR A 35 -15.39 -14.36 -34.25
C THR A 35 -15.30 -12.87 -34.50
N HIS A 36 -14.97 -12.45 -35.73
CA HIS A 36 -14.86 -11.05 -36.10
C HIS A 36 -15.54 -10.78 -37.45
N PHE A 37 -16.42 -9.76 -37.48
CA PHE A 37 -17.36 -9.43 -38.56
C PHE A 37 -17.28 -7.94 -38.95
N PHE A 38 -16.15 -7.51 -39.52
CA PHE A 38 -16.01 -6.14 -40.00
C PHE A 38 -16.83 -5.91 -41.28
N PRO A 39 -17.52 -4.75 -41.44
CA PRO A 39 -18.29 -4.45 -42.64
C PRO A 39 -17.46 -4.57 -43.92
N ASN A 40 -18.05 -5.14 -44.98
CA ASN A 40 -17.41 -5.35 -46.29
C ASN A 40 -16.15 -6.25 -46.28
N CYS A 41 -15.88 -6.96 -45.19
CA CYS A 41 -14.80 -7.93 -45.07
C CYS A 41 -15.34 -9.35 -44.92
N SER A 42 -14.52 -10.35 -45.29
CA SER A 42 -14.85 -11.74 -45.00
C SER A 42 -14.78 -11.99 -43.47
N PRO A 43 -15.75 -12.72 -42.90
CA PRO A 43 -15.71 -13.13 -41.49
C PRO A 43 -14.40 -13.84 -41.16
N SER A 44 -13.85 -13.55 -39.98
CA SER A 44 -12.54 -14.06 -39.58
C SER A 44 -12.58 -14.69 -38.19
N LEU A 45 -11.90 -15.83 -38.03
CA LEU A 45 -11.71 -16.48 -36.73
C LEU A 45 -10.37 -16.02 -36.16
N LEU A 46 -10.39 -14.95 -35.37
CA LEU A 46 -9.21 -14.32 -34.78
C LEU A 46 -9.10 -14.62 -33.28
N ASP A 47 -10.25 -14.61 -32.59
CA ASP A 47 -10.34 -14.94 -31.17
C ASP A 47 -10.40 -16.44 -30.92
N LEU A 48 -9.39 -16.99 -30.24
CA LEU A 48 -9.26 -18.43 -30.00
C LEU A 48 -9.33 -18.78 -28.52
N ILE A 49 -9.96 -19.93 -28.23
CA ILE A 49 -9.91 -20.56 -26.91
C ILE A 49 -8.95 -21.75 -26.97
N LEU A 50 -7.79 -21.61 -26.33
CA LEU A 50 -6.79 -22.67 -26.19
C LEU A 50 -6.88 -23.29 -24.79
N VAL A 51 -6.96 -24.62 -24.71
CA VAL A 51 -7.00 -25.37 -23.44
C VAL A 51 -5.95 -26.48 -23.42
N SER A 52 -5.40 -26.79 -22.25
CA SER A 52 -4.44 -27.89 -22.09
C SER A 52 -5.10 -29.25 -21.92
N SER A 53 -6.39 -29.29 -21.56
CA SER A 53 -7.17 -30.54 -21.44
C SER A 53 -8.62 -30.25 -21.80
N ILE A 54 -9.15 -31.02 -22.77
CA ILE A 54 -10.54 -30.91 -23.20
C ILE A 54 -11.48 -31.48 -22.13
N ASP A 55 -11.05 -32.49 -21.36
CA ASP A 55 -11.86 -33.17 -20.34
C ASP A 55 -12.33 -32.23 -19.22
N HIS A 56 -11.60 -31.14 -19.03
CA HIS A 56 -11.90 -30.13 -18.02
C HIS A 56 -12.84 -29.05 -18.56
N VAL A 57 -13.15 -29.01 -19.85
CA VAL A 57 -14.12 -28.08 -20.42
C VAL A 57 -15.53 -28.54 -20.06
N ASP A 58 -16.30 -27.68 -19.41
CA ASP A 58 -17.71 -27.93 -19.12
C ASP A 58 -18.61 -27.41 -20.24
N LYS A 59 -18.39 -26.16 -20.66
CA LYS A 59 -19.09 -25.49 -21.75
C LYS A 59 -18.16 -24.49 -22.41
N HIS A 60 -18.30 -24.28 -23.71
CA HIS A 60 -17.66 -23.18 -24.42
C HIS A 60 -18.60 -22.67 -25.50
N GLY A 61 -18.31 -21.51 -26.07
CA GLY A 61 -19.05 -20.98 -27.20
C GLY A 61 -18.71 -19.53 -27.49
N GLN A 62 -19.50 -18.96 -28.39
CA GLN A 62 -19.47 -17.55 -28.76
C GLN A 62 -20.88 -16.98 -28.73
N CYS A 63 -21.01 -15.68 -28.47
CA CYS A 63 -22.25 -14.93 -28.49
C CYS A 63 -22.08 -13.66 -29.32
N PRO A 64 -22.98 -13.37 -30.27
CA PRO A 64 -22.95 -12.12 -31.03
C PRO A 64 -22.96 -10.89 -30.11
N ALA A 65 -22.16 -9.89 -30.46
CA ALA A 65 -22.05 -8.64 -29.71
C ALA A 65 -22.23 -7.40 -30.62
N ASP A 66 -23.06 -7.56 -31.65
CA ASP A 66 -23.27 -6.62 -32.76
C ASP A 66 -23.58 -5.18 -32.33
N ALA A 67 -24.13 -4.98 -31.13
CA ALA A 67 -24.47 -3.67 -30.59
C ALA A 67 -23.26 -2.85 -30.10
N PHE A 68 -22.11 -3.49 -29.83
CA PHE A 68 -20.98 -2.83 -29.15
C PHE A 68 -19.60 -3.19 -29.73
N SER A 69 -19.50 -4.22 -30.56
CA SER A 69 -18.23 -4.70 -31.10
C SER A 69 -18.42 -5.46 -32.41
N TYR A 70 -17.42 -5.39 -33.30
CA TYR A 70 -17.33 -6.29 -34.45
C TYR A 70 -16.81 -7.69 -34.07
N HIS A 71 -16.46 -7.91 -32.80
CA HIS A 71 -16.06 -9.20 -32.26
C HIS A 71 -17.20 -9.86 -31.48
N ASP A 72 -17.40 -11.15 -31.69
CA ASP A 72 -18.24 -12.00 -30.85
C ASP A 72 -17.61 -12.17 -29.46
N LEU A 73 -18.46 -12.21 -28.43
CA LEU A 73 -18.06 -12.56 -27.08
C LEU A 73 -17.83 -14.07 -26.97
N ILE A 74 -16.57 -14.48 -26.81
CA ILE A 74 -16.20 -15.87 -26.56
C ILE A 74 -16.26 -16.21 -25.05
N TYR A 75 -16.80 -17.37 -24.70
CA TYR A 75 -16.88 -17.83 -23.31
C TYR A 75 -16.37 -19.26 -23.11
N LEU A 76 -15.85 -19.52 -21.90
CA LEU A 76 -15.38 -20.82 -21.45
C LEU A 76 -15.79 -21.06 -20.00
N SER A 77 -16.44 -22.19 -19.75
CA SER A 77 -16.65 -22.78 -18.44
C SER A 77 -15.67 -23.94 -18.28
N TYR A 78 -14.72 -23.82 -17.36
CA TYR A 78 -13.64 -24.80 -17.15
C TYR A 78 -13.68 -25.35 -15.72
N LYS A 79 -13.71 -26.67 -15.59
CA LYS A 79 -13.72 -27.42 -14.33
C LYS A 79 -12.35 -27.35 -13.67
N LEU A 80 -12.17 -26.35 -12.82
CA LEU A 80 -10.99 -26.25 -11.95
C LEU A 80 -11.27 -26.89 -10.60
N ARG A 81 -10.35 -27.76 -10.16
CA ARG A 81 -10.27 -28.19 -8.77
C ARG A 81 -9.22 -27.33 -8.08
N PRO A 82 -9.59 -26.21 -7.44
CA PRO A 82 -8.61 -25.39 -6.75
C PRO A 82 -7.93 -26.22 -5.65
N PRO A 83 -6.59 -26.11 -5.49
CA PRO A 83 -5.90 -26.81 -4.44
C PRO A 83 -6.49 -26.40 -3.08
N LYS A 84 -6.65 -27.38 -2.19
CA LYS A 84 -7.13 -27.08 -0.84
C LYS A 84 -6.09 -26.20 -0.13
N PRO A 85 -6.48 -25.04 0.42
CA PRO A 85 -5.55 -24.20 1.15
C PRO A 85 -4.97 -25.00 2.33
N LYS A 86 -3.63 -24.96 2.49
CA LYS A 86 -2.98 -25.57 3.64
C LYS A 86 -3.40 -24.82 4.90
N SER A 87 -3.89 -25.55 5.91
CA SER A 87 -4.25 -24.92 7.17
C SER A 87 -3.01 -24.44 7.89
N ARG A 88 -3.04 -23.21 8.41
CA ARG A 88 -1.99 -22.65 9.25
C ARG A 88 -2.50 -22.44 10.68
N ILE A 89 -1.64 -22.65 11.67
CA ILE A 89 -1.92 -22.32 13.06
C ILE A 89 -1.25 -20.97 13.32
N LEU A 90 -2.03 -19.99 13.79
CA LEU A 90 -1.52 -18.69 14.22
C LEU A 90 -1.81 -18.52 15.71
N LEU A 91 -0.89 -17.92 16.44
CA LEU A 91 -1.10 -17.50 17.82
C LEU A 91 -1.68 -16.08 17.80
N LEU A 92 -2.93 -15.92 18.25
CA LEU A 92 -3.65 -14.64 18.17
C LEU A 92 -4.44 -14.40 19.45
N ARG A 93 -4.58 -13.13 19.83
CA ARG A 93 -5.58 -12.69 20.81
C ARG A 93 -6.94 -12.60 20.12
N ASN A 94 -7.98 -13.20 20.71
CA ASN A 94 -9.34 -13.02 20.22
C ASN A 94 -10.00 -11.85 20.94
N PHE A 95 -10.15 -10.72 20.26
CA PHE A 95 -10.87 -9.56 20.78
C PHE A 95 -12.39 -9.67 20.59
N ASP A 96 -12.87 -10.61 19.77
CA ASP A 96 -14.30 -10.77 19.49
C ASP A 96 -15.02 -11.39 20.70
N GLY A 97 -16.04 -10.69 21.21
CA GLY A 97 -16.85 -11.14 22.34
C GLY A 97 -16.21 -10.91 23.70
N MET A 98 -15.16 -10.08 23.77
CA MET A 98 -14.59 -9.61 25.03
C MET A 98 -15.57 -8.67 25.74
N ASP A 99 -15.67 -8.80 27.06
CA ASP A 99 -16.46 -7.91 27.90
C ASP A 99 -15.72 -6.58 28.08
N LEU A 100 -16.17 -5.56 27.34
CA LEU A 100 -15.51 -4.26 27.30
C LEU A 100 -15.72 -3.47 28.60
N ASP A 101 -16.83 -3.68 29.30
CA ASP A 101 -17.13 -2.96 30.53
C ASP A 101 -16.27 -3.52 31.66
N ARG A 102 -16.18 -4.85 31.77
CA ARG A 102 -15.25 -5.50 32.71
C ARG A 102 -13.79 -5.12 32.43
N LEU A 103 -13.38 -5.06 31.17
CA LEU A 103 -12.04 -4.62 30.79
C LEU A 103 -11.74 -3.20 31.26
N ARG A 104 -12.69 -2.27 31.09
CA ARG A 104 -12.55 -0.87 31.54
C ARG A 104 -12.48 -0.77 33.05
N ASP A 105 -13.32 -1.53 33.76
CA ASP A 105 -13.33 -1.56 35.22
C ASP A 105 -12.01 -2.10 35.79
N GLU A 106 -11.47 -3.18 35.21
CA GLU A 106 -10.18 -3.72 35.64
C GLU A 106 -9.02 -2.80 35.24
N ALA A 107 -9.06 -2.18 34.05
CA ALA A 107 -8.06 -1.19 33.63
C ALA A 107 -8.03 0.04 34.54
N ALA A 108 -9.18 0.49 35.05
CA ALA A 108 -9.28 1.62 35.98
C ALA A 108 -8.75 1.29 37.39
N LYS A 109 -8.72 0.00 37.77
CA LYS A 109 -8.17 -0.45 39.06
C LYS A 109 -6.65 -0.62 39.07
N ILE A 110 -6.02 -0.70 37.90
CA ILE A 110 -4.56 -0.80 37.79
C ILE A 110 -3.94 0.54 38.23
N ASP A 111 -2.95 0.47 39.13
CA ASP A 111 -2.15 1.64 39.48
C ASP A 111 -1.15 1.95 38.36
N TRP A 112 -1.58 2.80 37.42
CA TRP A 112 -0.72 3.26 36.33
C TRP A 112 0.37 4.22 36.80
N ASN A 113 0.35 4.71 38.05
CA ASN A 113 1.37 5.62 38.55
C ASN A 113 2.75 4.95 38.64
N VAL A 114 2.80 3.62 38.76
CA VAL A 114 4.03 2.82 38.67
C VAL A 114 4.79 3.10 37.37
N VAL A 115 4.10 3.44 36.29
CA VAL A 115 4.73 3.84 35.02
C VAL A 115 5.45 5.18 35.14
N LEU A 116 4.95 6.10 35.97
CA LEU A 116 5.54 7.43 36.14
C LEU A 116 6.77 7.40 37.06
N THR A 117 6.89 6.40 37.93
CA THR A 117 8.02 6.26 38.87
C THR A 117 9.29 5.68 38.23
N GLY A 118 9.23 5.19 36.99
CA GLY A 118 10.41 4.66 36.29
C GLY A 118 11.52 5.72 36.15
N ALA A 119 12.76 5.30 36.41
CA ALA A 119 13.93 6.18 36.50
C ALA A 119 14.35 6.71 35.12
N ASN A 120 14.14 5.91 34.07
CA ASN A 120 14.42 6.26 32.69
C ASN A 120 13.23 5.90 31.78
N ILE A 121 13.28 6.38 30.54
CA ILE A 121 12.18 6.22 29.58
C ILE A 121 11.90 4.75 29.26
N ASP A 122 12.94 3.90 29.22
CA ASP A 122 12.82 2.48 28.90
C ASP A 122 12.07 1.72 29.99
N GLU A 123 12.35 2.00 31.27
CA GLU A 123 11.61 1.44 32.40
C GLU A 123 10.13 1.83 32.38
N ARG A 124 9.82 3.08 32.03
CA ARG A 124 8.43 3.54 31.92
C ARG A 124 7.68 2.78 30.82
N VAL A 125 8.28 2.67 29.63
CA VAL A 125 7.69 1.94 28.51
C VAL A 125 7.55 0.45 28.82
N ASN A 126 8.57 -0.18 29.43
CA ASN A 126 8.52 -1.59 29.79
C ASN A 126 7.45 -1.88 30.84
N SER A 127 7.30 -1.02 31.85
CA SER A 127 6.26 -1.14 32.87
C SER A 127 4.86 -0.98 32.26
N PHE A 128 4.68 0.04 31.41
CA PHE A 128 3.44 0.24 30.67
C PHE A 128 3.07 -0.98 29.82
N ASN A 129 4.02 -1.49 29.03
CA ASN A 129 3.81 -2.64 28.16
C ASN A 129 3.45 -3.89 28.98
N SER A 130 4.15 -4.12 30.09
CA SER A 130 3.91 -5.28 30.97
C SER A 130 2.51 -5.26 31.58
N LEU A 131 2.10 -4.13 32.16
CA LEU A 131 0.76 -3.97 32.74
C LEU A 131 -0.34 -4.16 31.70
N LEU A 132 -0.16 -3.58 30.51
CA LEU A 132 -1.14 -3.70 29.43
C LEU A 132 -1.24 -5.15 28.92
N ILE A 133 -0.10 -5.83 28.75
CA ILE A 133 -0.08 -7.24 28.32
C ILE A 133 -0.75 -8.14 29.36
N GLN A 134 -0.46 -7.95 30.65
CA GLN A 134 -1.06 -8.71 31.74
C GLN A 134 -2.59 -8.53 31.80
N LEU A 135 -3.08 -7.29 31.66
CA LEU A 135 -4.51 -7.02 31.56
C LEU A 135 -5.14 -7.82 30.41
N TYR A 136 -4.54 -7.76 29.23
CA TYR A 136 -5.06 -8.46 28.07
C TYR A 136 -4.87 -9.98 28.09
N ASP A 137 -3.94 -10.52 28.89
CA ASP A 137 -3.82 -11.98 29.09
C ASP A 137 -5.01 -12.55 29.86
N VAL A 138 -5.65 -11.76 30.71
CA VAL A 138 -6.91 -12.13 31.39
C VAL A 138 -8.10 -12.06 30.43
N HIS A 139 -8.26 -10.95 29.72
CA HIS A 139 -9.46 -10.68 28.91
C HIS A 139 -9.43 -11.28 27.51
N ALA A 140 -8.25 -11.35 26.88
CA ALA A 140 -8.05 -11.86 25.54
C ALA A 140 -6.72 -12.62 25.42
N PRO A 141 -6.59 -13.79 26.08
CA PRO A 141 -5.36 -14.58 26.07
C PRO A 141 -4.98 -15.01 24.64
N ILE A 142 -3.68 -15.17 24.42
CA ILE A 142 -3.14 -15.70 23.17
C ILE A 142 -3.58 -17.16 23.02
N ARG A 143 -4.25 -17.49 21.92
CA ARG A 143 -4.72 -18.84 21.61
C ARG A 143 -4.28 -19.29 20.21
N PRO A 144 -3.97 -20.58 20.01
CA PRO A 144 -3.71 -21.12 18.68
C PRO A 144 -5.02 -21.21 17.89
N VAL A 145 -5.11 -20.44 16.81
CA VAL A 145 -6.24 -20.44 15.88
C VAL A 145 -5.83 -21.12 14.58
N ARG A 146 -6.53 -22.20 14.23
CA ARG A 146 -6.31 -22.91 12.96
C ARG A 146 -7.14 -22.26 11.85
N ILE A 147 -6.46 -21.53 10.97
CA ILE A 147 -7.08 -20.92 9.79
C ILE A 147 -7.12 -21.96 8.67
N LYS A 148 -8.33 -22.40 8.30
CA LYS A 148 -8.59 -23.40 7.25
C LYS A 148 -9.16 -22.81 5.96
N HIS A 149 -9.85 -21.68 6.06
CA HIS A 149 -10.58 -21.09 4.95
C HIS A 149 -10.32 -19.59 4.88
N LEU A 150 -10.52 -19.03 3.68
CA LEU A 150 -10.58 -17.58 3.49
C LEU A 150 -11.71 -16.99 4.35
N PRO A 151 -11.60 -15.73 4.77
CA PRO A 151 -12.70 -15.05 5.45
C PRO A 151 -13.95 -15.13 4.58
N ALA A 152 -15.10 -15.42 5.20
CA ALA A 152 -16.40 -15.50 4.55
C ALA A 152 -17.31 -14.40 5.11
N PRO A 153 -17.19 -13.13 4.66
CA PRO A 153 -17.96 -12.01 5.20
C PRO A 153 -19.48 -12.20 5.07
N TRP A 154 -19.93 -12.97 4.08
CA TRP A 154 -21.34 -13.32 3.90
C TRP A 154 -21.89 -14.28 4.97
N LEU A 155 -21.03 -14.86 5.84
CA LEU A 155 -21.43 -15.74 6.94
C LEU A 155 -21.88 -14.92 8.15
N THR A 156 -23.07 -14.34 8.05
CA THR A 156 -23.68 -13.52 9.10
C THR A 156 -24.04 -14.33 10.35
N GLN A 157 -24.29 -13.63 11.47
CA GLN A 157 -24.76 -14.26 12.71
C GLN A 157 -26.08 -15.03 12.52
N GLU A 158 -26.95 -14.54 11.63
CA GLU A 158 -28.18 -15.20 11.19
C GLU A 158 -27.91 -16.61 10.64
N ILE A 159 -26.93 -16.74 9.72
CA ILE A 159 -26.55 -18.05 9.16
C ILE A 159 -25.92 -18.93 10.23
N LYS A 160 -25.06 -18.39 11.10
CA LYS A 160 -24.45 -19.14 12.21
C LYS A 160 -25.52 -19.73 13.15
N ASN A 161 -26.54 -18.94 13.49
CA ASN A 161 -27.67 -19.40 14.31
C ASN A 161 -28.47 -20.51 13.60
N LEU A 162 -28.73 -20.38 12.31
CA LEU A 162 -29.39 -21.43 11.52
C LEU A 162 -28.54 -22.69 11.38
N GLN A 163 -27.21 -22.58 11.28
CA GLN A 163 -26.30 -23.72 11.28
C GLN A 163 -26.35 -24.47 12.63
N ARG A 164 -26.43 -23.75 13.76
CA ARG A 164 -26.63 -24.35 15.08
C ARG A 164 -27.97 -25.10 15.15
N LYS A 165 -29.07 -24.46 14.74
CA LYS A 165 -30.41 -25.11 14.66
C LYS A 165 -30.40 -26.36 13.76
N LYS A 166 -29.72 -26.28 12.61
CA LYS A 166 -29.55 -27.42 11.69
C LYS A 166 -28.78 -28.58 12.35
N ASN A 167 -27.69 -28.27 13.05
CA ASN A 167 -26.87 -29.28 13.73
C ASN A 167 -27.64 -29.94 14.88
N PHE A 168 -28.41 -29.16 15.64
CA PHE A 168 -29.30 -29.68 16.68
C PHE A 168 -30.38 -30.61 16.10
N ALA A 169 -31.07 -30.19 15.04
CA ALA A 169 -32.06 -31.02 14.36
C ALA A 169 -31.44 -32.30 13.78
N LYS A 170 -30.21 -32.24 13.26
CA LYS A 170 -29.47 -33.41 12.78
C LYS A 170 -29.12 -34.37 13.92
N ALA A 171 -28.69 -33.87 15.07
CA ALA A 171 -28.41 -34.68 16.24
C ALA A 171 -29.69 -35.38 16.75
N ARG A 172 -30.81 -34.64 16.81
CA ARG A 172 -32.10 -35.21 17.21
C ARG A 172 -32.58 -36.30 16.25
N TYR A 173 -32.50 -36.09 14.94
CA TYR A 173 -32.81 -37.12 13.93
C TYR A 173 -31.91 -38.36 14.06
N LYS A 174 -30.62 -38.19 14.37
CA LYS A 174 -29.71 -39.32 14.57
C LYS A 174 -30.02 -40.12 15.84
N PHE A 175 -30.52 -39.46 16.87
CA PHE A 175 -30.90 -40.09 18.13
C PHE A 175 -32.26 -40.79 18.04
N ASP A 176 -33.24 -40.11 17.45
CA ASP A 176 -34.61 -40.55 17.29
C ASP A 176 -34.95 -40.51 15.79
N ASN A 177 -34.66 -41.64 15.13
CA ASN A 177 -34.71 -41.85 13.68
C ASN A 177 -36.15 -41.97 13.14
N CYS A 178 -37.01 -41.01 13.52
CA CYS A 178 -38.37 -40.91 13.03
C CYS A 178 -38.50 -39.94 11.85
N ASP A 179 -39.50 -40.16 10.99
CA ASP A 179 -39.70 -39.36 9.79
C ASP A 179 -40.04 -37.89 10.08
N THR A 180 -40.70 -37.61 11.21
CA THR A 180 -40.99 -36.23 11.64
C THR A 180 -39.71 -35.44 11.93
N ASN A 181 -38.73 -36.04 12.60
CA ASN A 181 -37.42 -35.42 12.87
C ASN A 181 -36.58 -35.31 11.59
N ARG A 182 -36.66 -36.31 10.71
CA ARG A 182 -36.00 -36.29 9.40
C ARG A 182 -36.49 -35.12 8.55
N ASP A 183 -37.80 -34.88 8.51
CA ASP A 183 -38.39 -33.80 7.72
C ASP A 183 -38.14 -32.42 8.34
N LYS A 184 -38.17 -32.30 9.67
CA LYS A 184 -37.71 -31.09 10.36
C LYS A 184 -36.24 -30.76 10.00
N TYR A 185 -35.35 -31.75 10.04
CA TYR A 185 -33.96 -31.56 9.63
C TYR A 185 -33.84 -31.14 8.15
N LYS A 186 -34.56 -31.80 7.23
CA LYS A 186 -34.55 -31.43 5.80
C LYS A 186 -35.00 -29.98 5.58
N LYS A 187 -36.09 -29.55 6.22
CA LYS A 187 -36.61 -28.17 6.12
C LYS A 187 -35.55 -27.16 6.56
N ILE A 188 -34.95 -27.36 7.74
CA ILE A 188 -33.92 -26.46 8.30
C ILE A 188 -32.65 -26.49 7.43
N ARG A 189 -32.22 -27.66 6.97
CA ARG A 189 -31.06 -27.82 6.06
C ARG A 189 -31.28 -27.05 4.76
N ASN A 190 -32.43 -27.22 4.12
CA ASN A 190 -32.75 -26.57 2.85
C ASN A 190 -32.83 -25.04 3.01
N HIS A 191 -33.43 -24.56 4.11
CA HIS A 191 -33.48 -23.14 4.44
C HIS A 191 -32.07 -22.57 4.68
N CYS A 192 -31.26 -23.22 5.51
CA CYS A 192 -29.87 -22.81 5.77
C CYS A 192 -29.03 -22.77 4.48
N ASN A 193 -29.15 -23.78 3.61
CA ASN A 193 -28.45 -23.81 2.33
C ASN A 193 -28.92 -22.69 1.39
N ARG A 194 -30.23 -22.43 1.33
CA ARG A 194 -30.81 -21.36 0.50
C ARG A 194 -30.32 -20.00 0.95
N LEU A 195 -30.39 -19.71 2.25
CA LEU A 195 -29.94 -18.44 2.82
C LEU A 195 -28.43 -18.24 2.60
N CYS A 196 -27.63 -19.29 2.78
CA CYS A 196 -26.19 -19.22 2.53
C CYS A 196 -25.88 -18.84 1.07
N ARG A 197 -26.52 -19.52 0.10
CA ARG A 197 -26.34 -19.22 -1.33
C ARG A 197 -26.79 -17.81 -1.68
N ASP A 198 -27.93 -17.39 -1.16
CA ASP A 198 -28.50 -16.08 -1.43
C ASP A 198 -27.64 -14.94 -0.85
N LYS A 199 -27.23 -15.03 0.42
CA LYS A 199 -26.31 -14.04 1.03
C LYS A 199 -24.94 -14.02 0.32
N GLN A 200 -24.42 -15.18 -0.08
CA GLN A 200 -23.19 -15.26 -0.87
C GLN A 200 -23.36 -14.55 -2.22
N ARG A 201 -24.45 -14.83 -2.95
CA ARG A 201 -24.75 -14.18 -4.24
C ARG A 201 -24.86 -12.66 -4.08
N ARG A 202 -25.66 -12.19 -3.11
CA ARG A 202 -25.84 -10.75 -2.85
C ARG A 202 -24.53 -10.07 -2.48
N TYR A 203 -23.69 -10.72 -1.68
CA TYR A 203 -22.39 -10.18 -1.32
C TYR A 203 -21.49 -10.00 -2.55
N ILE A 204 -21.40 -11.01 -3.42
CA ILE A 204 -20.63 -10.93 -4.66
C ILE A 204 -21.18 -9.82 -5.57
N HIS A 205 -22.49 -9.80 -5.78
CA HIS A 205 -23.17 -8.81 -6.62
C HIS A 205 -22.92 -7.39 -6.12
N LYS A 206 -23.10 -7.16 -4.81
CA LYS A 206 -22.81 -5.87 -4.17
C LYS A 206 -21.33 -5.49 -4.25
N SER A 207 -20.42 -6.46 -4.18
CA SER A 207 -18.98 -6.18 -4.24
C SER A 207 -18.48 -5.82 -5.65
N ILE A 208 -19.25 -6.15 -6.69
CA ILE A 208 -18.91 -5.89 -8.09
C ILE A 208 -19.63 -4.64 -8.62
N LEU A 209 -20.91 -4.45 -8.27
CA LEU A 209 -21.73 -3.31 -8.72
C LEU A 209 -21.59 -2.04 -7.88
N ASP A 210 -20.63 -1.99 -6.96
CA ASP A 210 -20.28 -0.76 -6.23
C ASP A 210 -19.48 0.14 -7.20
N GLU A 211 -20.19 0.79 -8.14
CA GLU A 211 -19.64 1.52 -9.30
C GLU A 211 -18.71 2.67 -8.88
N ASP A 212 -18.93 3.26 -7.71
CA ASP A 212 -18.19 4.43 -7.22
C ASP A 212 -16.75 4.13 -6.80
N ASN A 213 -16.32 2.86 -6.76
CA ASN A 213 -14.97 2.52 -6.31
C ASN A 213 -14.36 1.30 -7.02
N SER A 214 -13.82 1.54 -8.22
CA SER A 214 -13.02 0.55 -8.97
C SER A 214 -11.95 -0.14 -8.11
N GLY A 215 -11.37 0.57 -7.13
CA GLY A 215 -10.42 0.00 -6.17
C GLY A 215 -10.99 -1.11 -5.27
N ARG A 216 -12.26 -1.02 -4.85
CA ARG A 216 -12.94 -2.08 -4.07
C ARG A 216 -13.18 -3.31 -4.93
N VAL A 217 -13.65 -3.13 -6.16
CA VAL A 217 -13.86 -4.21 -7.11
C VAL A 217 -12.56 -4.98 -7.33
N TRP A 218 -11.45 -4.29 -7.59
CA TRP A 218 -10.14 -4.92 -7.75
C TRP A 218 -9.63 -5.62 -6.48
N LYS A 219 -9.90 -5.08 -5.29
CA LYS A 219 -9.59 -5.76 -4.01
C LYS A 219 -10.39 -7.05 -3.86
N PHE A 220 -11.68 -7.00 -4.19
CA PHE A 220 -12.56 -8.17 -4.14
C PHE A 220 -12.13 -9.24 -5.14
N LEU A 221 -11.88 -8.89 -6.39
CA LEU A 221 -11.35 -9.80 -7.42
C LEU A 221 -10.04 -10.46 -6.97
N LYS A 222 -9.08 -9.68 -6.45
CA LYS A 222 -7.83 -10.22 -5.89
C LYS A 222 -8.08 -11.21 -4.75
N SER A 223 -9.09 -10.97 -3.90
CA SER A 223 -9.45 -11.89 -2.82
C SER A 223 -9.99 -13.24 -3.33
N LEU A 224 -10.60 -13.24 -4.52
CA LEU A 224 -11.01 -14.46 -5.22
C LEU A 224 -9.85 -15.13 -5.98
N GLY A 225 -8.65 -14.53 -5.96
CA GLY A 225 -7.51 -14.96 -6.75
C GLY A 225 -7.55 -14.49 -8.21
N VAL A 226 -8.43 -13.55 -8.56
CA VAL A 226 -8.52 -12.95 -9.89
C VAL A 226 -7.63 -11.71 -9.96
N GLY A 227 -6.65 -11.73 -10.87
CA GLY A 227 -5.65 -10.68 -11.05
C GLY A 227 -4.22 -11.18 -10.85
N LYS A 228 -3.23 -10.28 -10.89
CA LYS A 228 -1.82 -10.67 -10.66
C LYS A 228 -1.70 -11.37 -9.32
N ALA A 229 -1.14 -12.58 -9.32
CA ALA A 229 -0.84 -13.31 -8.10
C ALA A 229 -0.08 -12.38 -7.14
N SER A 230 -0.57 -12.28 -5.90
CA SER A 230 0.16 -11.57 -4.86
C SER A 230 1.50 -12.27 -4.72
N GLN A 231 2.59 -11.55 -5.00
CA GLN A 231 3.97 -12.00 -4.90
C GLN A 231 4.40 -12.16 -3.43
N ASN A 232 3.49 -12.58 -2.55
CA ASN A 232 3.74 -12.84 -1.14
C ASN A 232 4.26 -14.27 -0.93
N SER A 233 5.00 -14.82 -1.90
CA SER A 233 5.81 -15.98 -1.58
C SER A 233 6.89 -15.48 -0.63
N SER A 234 6.85 -15.95 0.63
CA SER A 234 8.02 -15.94 1.49
C SER A 234 9.21 -16.39 0.65
N PRO A 235 10.36 -15.72 0.76
CA PRO A 235 11.54 -16.05 -0.01
C PRO A 235 11.80 -17.56 0.01
N LYS A 236 11.52 -18.26 -1.10
CA LYS A 236 11.82 -19.69 -1.18
C LYS A 236 13.33 -19.77 -1.25
N ASN A 237 13.96 -20.39 -0.25
CA ASN A 237 15.42 -20.57 -0.12
C ASN A 237 16.24 -19.30 0.21
N ILE A 238 15.69 -18.31 0.93
CA ILE A 238 16.51 -17.22 1.47
C ILE A 238 16.61 -17.34 2.99
N ASP A 239 17.84 -17.27 3.49
CA ASP A 239 18.13 -17.13 4.90
C ASP A 239 17.66 -15.75 5.39
N LEU A 240 16.69 -15.76 6.31
CA LEU A 240 16.11 -14.55 6.89
C LEU A 240 17.13 -13.75 7.69
N ASN A 241 18.13 -14.40 8.30
CA ASN A 241 19.19 -13.72 9.04
C ASN A 241 20.11 -12.95 8.09
N GLN A 242 20.50 -13.57 6.97
CA GLN A 242 21.27 -12.90 5.93
C GLN A 242 20.48 -11.75 5.27
N LEU A 243 19.18 -11.94 5.06
CA LEU A 243 18.33 -10.87 4.54
C LEU A 243 18.23 -9.70 5.53
N ASN A 244 18.08 -9.98 6.83
CA ASN A 244 18.07 -8.96 7.87
C ASN A 244 19.42 -8.22 7.94
N GLN A 245 20.53 -8.96 7.91
CA GLN A 245 21.88 -8.38 7.85
C GLN A 245 22.09 -7.53 6.58
N HIS A 246 21.54 -7.96 5.45
CA HIS A 246 21.57 -7.18 4.21
C HIS A 246 20.83 -5.84 4.38
N PHE A 247 19.68 -5.82 5.06
CA PHE A 247 18.94 -4.59 5.32
C PHE A 247 19.61 -3.70 6.37
N SER A 248 20.14 -4.25 7.47
CA SER A 248 20.82 -3.47 8.51
C SER A 248 22.13 -2.86 8.03
N SER A 249 22.92 -3.59 7.23
CA SER A 249 24.18 -3.11 6.64
C SER A 249 24.01 -1.97 5.63
N SER A 250 22.80 -1.72 5.13
CA SER A 250 22.55 -0.70 4.10
C SER A 250 22.60 0.75 4.63
N CYS A 251 22.75 0.95 5.95
CA CYS A 251 22.67 2.25 6.62
C CYS A 251 23.96 2.70 7.32
N ALA A 252 25.09 2.01 7.11
CA ALA A 252 26.35 2.40 7.71
C ALA A 252 27.04 3.52 6.91
N ILE A 253 26.92 4.75 7.40
CA ILE A 253 27.74 5.89 6.94
C ILE A 253 29.13 5.72 7.54
N ASP A 254 30.18 5.85 6.75
CA ASP A 254 31.54 5.84 7.28
C ASP A 254 31.77 7.05 8.20
N GLU A 255 32.54 6.85 9.29
CA GLU A 255 32.74 7.90 10.29
C GLU A 255 33.41 9.15 9.71
N VAL A 256 34.24 9.01 8.66
CA VAL A 256 34.88 10.15 7.99
C VAL A 256 33.84 11.04 7.31
N THR A 257 32.97 10.47 6.48
CA THR A 257 31.86 11.20 5.83
C THR A 257 30.94 11.82 6.86
N LYS A 258 30.67 11.12 7.96
CA LYS A 258 29.82 11.65 9.06
C LYS A 258 30.45 12.87 9.73
N ILE A 259 31.75 12.85 10.00
CA ILE A 259 32.47 14.00 10.56
C ILE A 259 32.48 15.15 9.55
N GLN A 260 32.85 14.90 8.30
CA GLN A 260 32.88 15.92 7.25
C GLN A 260 31.51 16.59 7.06
N THR A 261 30.44 15.79 7.00
CA THR A 261 29.07 16.29 6.86
C THR A 261 28.68 17.15 8.07
N LYS A 262 29.01 16.73 9.30
CA LYS A 262 28.74 17.53 10.50
C LYS A 262 29.48 18.87 10.46
N THR A 263 30.75 18.87 10.05
CA THR A 263 31.54 20.11 9.92
C THR A 263 30.91 21.04 8.90
N GLN A 264 30.51 20.52 7.74
CA GLN A 264 29.83 21.31 6.70
C GLN A 264 28.50 21.89 7.20
N ILE A 265 27.67 21.09 7.87
CA ILE A 265 26.39 21.55 8.44
C ILE A 265 26.63 22.62 9.50
N SER A 266 27.64 22.45 10.35
CA SER A 266 27.97 23.43 11.41
C SER A 266 28.51 24.75 10.86
N ALA A 267 29.09 24.73 9.66
CA ALA A 267 29.58 25.91 8.97
C ALA A 267 28.47 26.67 8.20
N LEU A 268 27.28 26.08 8.07
CA LEU A 268 26.15 26.77 7.44
C LEU A 268 25.73 27.98 8.28
N PRO A 269 25.34 29.09 7.63
CA PRO A 269 24.85 30.26 8.34
C PRO A 269 23.64 29.88 9.20
N LYS A 270 23.69 30.27 10.47
CA LYS A 270 22.55 30.10 11.38
C LYS A 270 21.44 31.03 10.92
N SER A 271 20.23 30.51 10.91
CA SER A 271 19.04 31.31 10.59
C SER A 271 18.76 32.30 11.72
N ASP A 272 18.32 33.50 11.38
CA ASP A 272 17.81 34.50 12.34
C ASP A 272 16.43 34.10 12.92
N ASN A 273 15.84 33.01 12.42
CA ASN A 273 14.56 32.51 12.93
C ASN A 273 14.69 31.99 14.37
N PRO A 274 13.63 32.14 15.20
CA PRO A 274 13.62 31.63 16.57
C PRO A 274 13.90 30.13 16.63
N ALA A 275 14.68 29.67 17.61
CA ALA A 275 14.98 28.25 17.78
C ALA A 275 13.69 27.42 17.94
N PHE A 276 13.66 26.24 17.33
CA PHE A 276 12.56 25.29 17.50
C PHE A 276 12.58 24.71 18.92
N ILE A 277 11.43 24.79 19.60
CA ILE A 277 11.23 24.21 20.94
C ILE A 277 9.94 23.39 20.88
N PHE A 278 9.98 22.18 21.43
CA PHE A 278 8.79 21.34 21.55
C PHE A 278 7.80 21.94 22.52
N SER A 279 6.53 22.01 22.11
CA SER A 279 5.43 22.32 23.01
C SER A 279 5.04 21.09 23.82
N GLN A 280 4.59 21.30 25.06
CA GLN A 280 4.06 20.22 25.89
C GLN A 280 2.91 19.50 25.17
N ILE A 281 2.94 18.17 25.19
CA ILE A 281 1.91 17.32 24.60
C ILE A 281 0.69 17.28 25.53
N THR A 282 -0.49 17.51 24.96
CA THR A 282 -1.78 17.46 25.67
C THR A 282 -2.49 16.12 25.49
N ASP A 283 -3.51 15.84 26.31
CA ASP A 283 -4.34 14.64 26.15
C ASP A 283 -5.09 14.61 24.81
N SER A 284 -5.48 15.80 24.31
CA SER A 284 -6.11 15.96 22.99
C SER A 284 -5.17 15.54 21.86
N ASP A 285 -3.89 15.90 21.95
CA ASP A 285 -2.88 15.52 20.96
C ASP A 285 -2.72 14.01 20.87
N VAL A 286 -2.62 13.34 22.03
CA VAL A 286 -2.49 11.88 22.11
C VAL A 286 -3.73 11.20 21.54
N LYS A 287 -4.93 11.59 21.98
CA LYS A 287 -6.20 10.99 21.50
C LYS A 287 -6.35 11.16 19.99
N LYS A 288 -6.13 12.37 19.48
CA LYS A 288 -6.21 12.66 18.05
C LYS A 288 -5.22 11.81 17.26
N SER A 289 -3.96 11.72 17.70
CA SER A 289 -2.95 10.91 17.01
C SER A 289 -3.23 9.40 17.07
N ILE A 290 -3.76 8.88 18.18
CA ILE A 290 -4.19 7.47 18.28
C ILE A 290 -5.30 7.14 17.27
N VAL A 291 -6.28 8.04 17.10
CA VAL A 291 -7.38 7.85 16.17
C VAL A 291 -6.90 7.90 14.72
N GLU A 292 -6.01 8.86 14.39
CA GLU A 292 -5.48 9.04 13.03
C GLU A 292 -4.59 7.87 12.54
N VAL A 293 -3.93 7.15 13.44
CA VAL A 293 -3.14 5.97 13.08
C VAL A 293 -4.07 4.78 12.83
N ASN A 294 -4.30 4.45 11.55
CA ASN A 294 -5.22 3.39 11.11
C ASN A 294 -4.59 1.99 10.99
N SER A 295 -3.35 1.80 11.43
CA SER A 295 -2.65 0.52 11.29
C SER A 295 -2.92 -0.38 12.49
N ASP A 296 -3.40 -1.60 12.21
CA ASP A 296 -3.52 -2.69 13.20
C ASP A 296 -2.26 -3.59 13.23
N ALA A 297 -1.18 -3.19 12.55
CA ALA A 297 0.06 -3.96 12.53
C ALA A 297 0.69 -3.96 13.93
N ILE A 298 1.12 -5.15 14.35
CA ILE A 298 1.77 -5.40 15.65
C ILE A 298 3.26 -5.51 15.40
N SER A 299 4.07 -4.87 16.24
CA SER A 299 5.54 -4.93 16.18
C SER A 299 6.08 -5.87 17.27
N THR A 300 7.37 -5.75 17.58
CA THR A 300 8.08 -6.54 18.60
C THR A 300 7.51 -6.37 20.00
N ASP A 301 6.86 -5.23 20.29
CA ASP A 301 6.23 -4.92 21.58
C ASP A 301 4.91 -5.66 21.86
N CYS A 302 4.36 -6.38 20.87
CA CYS A 302 3.09 -7.11 20.98
C CYS A 302 1.86 -6.24 21.33
N ILE A 303 1.96 -4.91 21.22
CA ILE A 303 0.86 -3.98 21.50
C ILE A 303 0.19 -3.58 20.20
N SER A 304 -1.12 -3.75 20.16
CA SER A 304 -1.94 -3.39 19.01
C SER A 304 -2.83 -2.18 19.30
N ARG A 305 -3.20 -1.45 18.25
CA ARG A 305 -4.24 -0.39 18.34
C ARG A 305 -5.51 -0.89 19.02
N LYS A 306 -5.91 -2.14 18.79
CA LYS A 306 -7.11 -2.78 19.37
C LYS A 306 -7.04 -2.95 20.88
N MET A 307 -5.84 -2.91 21.46
CA MET A 307 -5.64 -2.95 22.92
C MET A 307 -5.73 -1.57 23.57
N ILE A 308 -5.49 -0.50 22.80
CA ILE A 308 -5.48 0.87 23.34
C ILE A 308 -6.86 1.50 23.21
N ILE A 309 -7.52 1.37 22.05
CA ILE A 309 -8.79 2.05 21.74
C ILE A 309 -9.90 1.81 22.80
N PRO A 310 -10.16 0.59 23.29
CA PRO A 310 -11.27 0.35 24.22
C PRO A 310 -11.14 1.06 25.59
N ILE A 311 -9.90 1.35 25.99
CA ILE A 311 -9.51 1.93 27.28
C ILE A 311 -8.70 3.22 27.10
N VAL A 312 -8.85 3.88 25.95
CA VAL A 312 -8.00 5.02 25.55
C VAL A 312 -8.08 6.18 26.54
N ASP A 313 -9.25 6.43 27.11
CA ASP A 313 -9.45 7.52 28.08
C ASP A 313 -8.64 7.30 29.36
N ILE A 314 -8.50 6.05 29.80
CA ILE A 314 -7.70 5.67 30.98
C ILE A 314 -6.20 5.76 30.67
N LEU A 315 -5.78 5.31 29.49
CA LEU A 315 -4.36 5.25 29.12
C LEU A 315 -3.79 6.60 28.66
N THR A 316 -4.63 7.53 28.19
CA THR A 316 -4.19 8.81 27.61
C THR A 316 -3.25 9.60 28.53
N PRO A 317 -3.56 9.81 29.82
CA PRO A 317 -2.69 10.56 30.73
C PRO A 317 -1.32 9.88 30.92
N VAL A 318 -1.30 8.55 30.96
CA VAL A 318 -0.08 7.73 31.11
C VAL A 318 0.79 7.85 29.87
N ILE A 319 0.20 7.66 28.69
CA ILE A 319 0.89 7.79 27.39
C ILE A 319 1.44 9.21 27.21
N LYS A 320 0.65 10.24 27.54
CA LYS A 320 1.10 11.64 27.55
C LYS A 320 2.33 11.84 28.43
N SER A 321 2.33 11.27 29.64
CA SER A 321 3.45 11.36 30.58
C SER A 321 4.73 10.74 30.00
N ILE A 322 4.62 9.55 29.39
CA ILE A 322 5.74 8.90 28.70
C ILE A 322 6.28 9.80 27.58
N PHE A 323 5.42 10.35 26.73
CA PHE A 323 5.83 11.19 25.59
C PHE A 323 6.50 12.48 26.05
N ASN A 324 5.90 13.20 27.01
CA ASN A 324 6.49 14.44 27.54
C ASN A 324 7.83 14.17 28.23
N TYR A 325 7.95 13.06 28.97
CA TYR A 325 9.23 12.66 29.58
C TYR A 325 10.30 12.33 28.54
N SER A 326 9.92 11.66 27.44
CA SER A 326 10.84 11.39 26.32
C SER A 326 11.35 12.69 25.68
N ILE A 327 10.46 13.67 25.46
CA ILE A 327 10.84 15.00 24.94
C ILE A 327 11.77 15.72 25.93
N SER A 328 11.39 15.82 27.20
CA SER A 328 12.15 16.60 28.19
C SER A 328 13.51 16.00 28.53
N SER A 329 13.61 14.66 28.52
CA SER A 329 14.88 13.95 28.76
C SER A 329 15.75 13.83 27.50
N GLY A 330 15.22 14.16 26.31
CA GLY A 330 15.91 13.95 25.04
C GLY A 330 16.13 12.48 24.67
N ASN A 331 15.50 11.54 25.39
CA ASN A 331 15.72 10.11 25.22
C ASN A 331 14.51 9.43 24.59
N PHE A 332 14.72 8.79 23.45
CA PHE A 332 13.71 7.97 22.77
C PHE A 332 13.79 6.51 23.26
N PRO A 333 12.66 5.85 23.55
CA PRO A 333 12.67 4.47 24.06
C PRO A 333 13.39 3.52 23.11
N SER A 334 14.24 2.67 23.66
CA SER A 334 15.04 1.68 22.95
C SER A 334 14.15 0.64 22.26
N SER A 335 13.09 0.17 22.92
CA SER A 335 12.11 -0.76 22.33
C SER A 335 11.37 -0.16 21.11
N TRP A 336 11.27 1.17 21.03
CA TRP A 336 10.65 1.85 19.88
C TRP A 336 11.60 2.06 18.70
N LYS A 337 12.91 1.84 18.89
CA LYS A 337 13.92 1.86 17.82
C LYS A 337 13.96 0.54 17.05
N GLU A 338 13.36 -0.51 17.60
CA GLU A 338 13.24 -1.81 16.97
C GLU A 338 12.04 -1.84 16.01
N ALA A 339 12.20 -2.55 14.90
CA ALA A 339 11.14 -2.71 13.91
C ALA A 339 11.08 -4.15 13.39
N GLN A 340 9.88 -4.68 13.25
CA GLN A 340 9.68 -5.95 12.56
C GLN A 340 9.73 -5.73 11.04
N ILE A 341 10.72 -6.32 10.37
CA ILE A 341 10.90 -6.17 8.93
C ILE A 341 10.04 -7.19 8.16
N THR A 342 9.16 -6.68 7.29
CA THR A 342 8.43 -7.49 6.31
C THR A 342 9.03 -7.26 4.92
N PRO A 343 9.75 -8.23 4.34
CA PRO A 343 10.33 -8.08 3.02
C PRO A 343 9.25 -8.20 1.93
N ILE A 344 9.17 -7.19 1.05
CA ILE A 344 8.25 -7.19 -0.10
C ILE A 344 9.05 -7.25 -1.41
N PRO A 345 8.80 -8.21 -2.30
CA PRO A 345 9.53 -8.30 -3.55
C PRO A 345 9.20 -7.15 -4.51
N LYS A 346 10.24 -6.57 -5.13
CA LYS A 346 10.16 -5.54 -6.18
C LYS A 346 9.72 -6.11 -7.52
N LYS A 347 9.98 -7.39 -7.76
CA LYS A 347 9.72 -8.12 -9.02
C LYS A 347 9.17 -9.52 -8.75
N ALA A 348 8.54 -10.14 -9.74
CA ALA A 348 7.85 -11.43 -9.57
C ALA A 348 8.74 -12.58 -9.08
N ASN A 349 9.96 -12.67 -9.62
CA ASN A 349 10.93 -13.71 -9.26
C ASN A 349 12.16 -13.03 -8.65
N PRO A 350 12.16 -12.73 -7.35
CA PRO A 350 13.32 -12.16 -6.68
C PRO A 350 14.47 -13.18 -6.67
N SER A 351 15.65 -12.77 -7.12
CA SER A 351 16.84 -13.63 -7.22
C SER A 351 17.97 -13.18 -6.30
N SER A 352 17.89 -11.97 -5.78
CA SER A 352 18.87 -11.37 -4.86
C SER A 352 18.18 -10.66 -3.70
N PHE A 353 18.91 -10.41 -2.61
CA PHE A 353 18.37 -9.64 -1.47
C PHE A 353 17.99 -8.21 -1.85
N SER A 354 18.65 -7.63 -2.87
CA SER A 354 18.36 -6.29 -3.38
C SER A 354 17.00 -6.17 -4.09
N ASP A 355 16.42 -7.31 -4.49
CA ASP A 355 15.09 -7.40 -5.10
C ASP A 355 13.97 -7.28 -4.07
N TYR A 356 14.27 -7.19 -2.78
CA TYR A 356 13.29 -6.97 -1.72
C TYR A 356 13.33 -5.53 -1.20
N ARG A 357 12.17 -5.01 -0.81
CA ARG A 357 12.01 -3.77 -0.04
C ARG A 357 11.80 -4.14 1.42
N PRO A 358 12.58 -3.58 2.36
CA PRO A 358 12.27 -3.71 3.78
C PRO A 358 11.10 -2.80 4.12
N ILE A 359 9.97 -3.37 4.56
CA ILE A 359 8.90 -2.59 5.19
C ILE A 359 9.04 -2.77 6.70
N SER A 360 9.41 -1.68 7.38
CA SER A 360 9.58 -1.65 8.83
C SER A 360 8.24 -1.43 9.52
N ILE A 361 7.80 -2.42 10.30
CA ILE A 361 6.64 -2.32 11.18
C ILE A 361 7.16 -1.91 12.56
N ILE A 362 7.12 -0.62 12.86
CA ILE A 362 7.47 -0.08 14.18
C ILE A 362 6.29 -0.17 15.18
N PRO A 363 6.57 -0.16 16.50
CA PRO A 363 5.58 -0.13 17.57
C PRO A 363 4.46 0.89 17.36
N PHE A 364 3.24 0.54 17.81
CA PHE A 364 2.08 1.41 17.60
C PHE A 364 2.25 2.77 18.29
N LEU A 365 2.66 2.77 19.56
CA LEU A 365 2.87 4.02 20.32
C LEU A 365 4.06 4.84 19.80
N SER A 366 5.07 4.19 19.23
CA SER A 366 6.16 4.87 18.51
C SER A 366 5.60 5.72 17.35
N LYS A 367 4.73 5.15 16.50
CA LYS A 367 4.06 5.89 15.40
C LYS A 367 3.24 7.06 15.91
N VAL A 368 2.51 6.87 17.01
CA VAL A 368 1.69 7.93 17.62
C VAL A 368 2.60 9.08 18.07
N PHE A 369 3.70 8.76 18.74
CA PHE A 369 4.65 9.76 19.22
C PHE A 369 5.36 10.50 18.09
N GLU A 370 5.91 9.78 17.12
CA GLU A 370 6.55 10.33 15.92
C GLU A 370 5.61 11.27 15.16
N ARG A 371 4.31 10.95 15.08
CA ARG A 371 3.32 11.79 14.42
C ARG A 371 3.09 13.11 15.14
N ILE A 372 3.07 13.12 16.47
CA ILE A 372 2.95 14.34 17.27
C ILE A 372 4.18 15.22 17.08
N VAL A 373 5.38 14.62 17.18
CA VAL A 373 6.67 15.29 16.94
C VAL A 373 6.74 15.87 15.53
N HIS A 374 6.40 15.08 14.51
CA HIS A 374 6.34 15.49 13.12
C HIS A 374 5.38 16.66 12.91
N ARG A 375 4.22 16.67 13.57
CA ARG A 375 3.24 17.75 13.45
C ARG A 375 3.80 19.06 14.00
N GLN A 376 4.42 19.05 15.18
CA GLN A 376 5.05 20.26 15.74
C GLN A 376 6.18 20.78 14.85
N LEU A 377 7.05 19.88 14.37
CA LEU A 377 8.15 20.24 13.47
C LEU A 377 7.63 20.80 12.13
N SER A 378 6.60 20.18 11.55
CA SER A 378 6.01 20.63 10.29
C SER A 378 5.39 22.02 10.40
N ILE A 379 4.72 22.32 11.52
CA ILE A 379 4.15 23.65 11.80
C ILE A 379 5.27 24.68 11.87
N TYR A 380 6.36 24.38 12.59
CA TYR A 380 7.51 25.28 12.68
C TYR A 380 8.15 25.53 11.31
N LEU A 381 8.45 24.47 10.56
CA LEU A 381 9.05 24.56 9.21
C LEU A 381 8.18 25.38 8.25
N SER A 382 6.85 25.23 8.34
CA SER A 382 5.90 25.97 7.50
C SER A 382 5.78 27.44 7.93
N ARG A 383 5.72 27.70 9.24
CA ARG A 383 5.60 29.05 9.80
C ARG A 383 6.77 29.96 9.38
N TRP A 384 7.97 29.39 9.30
CA TRP A 384 9.19 30.12 8.94
C TRP A 384 9.65 29.88 7.50
N SER A 385 8.80 29.26 6.66
CA SER A 385 9.08 29.00 5.23
C SER A 385 10.44 28.35 4.97
N LEU A 386 10.85 27.41 5.83
CA LEU A 386 12.17 26.77 5.78
C LEU A 386 12.28 25.66 4.72
N LEU A 387 11.16 25.28 4.11
CA LEU A 387 11.12 24.29 3.04
C LEU A 387 11.14 24.98 1.68
N ASN A 388 11.91 24.42 0.74
CA ASN A 388 11.94 24.89 -0.64
C ASN A 388 10.52 24.89 -1.24
N SER A 389 10.12 25.97 -1.91
CA SER A 389 8.80 26.12 -2.55
C SER A 389 8.52 25.04 -3.60
N PHE A 390 9.56 24.49 -4.24
CA PHE A 390 9.45 23.42 -5.24
C PHE A 390 9.52 22.01 -4.65
N GLN A 391 9.73 21.85 -3.34
CA GLN A 391 9.66 20.54 -2.69
C GLN A 391 8.20 20.09 -2.56
N SER A 392 7.80 19.11 -3.38
CA SER A 392 6.47 18.51 -3.33
C SER A 392 6.39 17.21 -2.52
N GLY A 393 7.50 16.51 -2.33
CA GLY A 393 7.54 15.26 -1.57
C GLY A 393 7.28 15.48 -0.08
N PHE A 394 6.41 14.66 0.51
CA PHE A 394 6.11 14.61 1.95
C PHE A 394 5.65 15.94 2.55
N ARG A 395 5.05 16.82 1.74
CA ARG A 395 4.59 18.15 2.17
C ARG A 395 3.06 18.23 2.14
N VAL A 396 2.48 18.81 3.19
CA VAL A 396 1.02 19.01 3.28
C VAL A 396 0.57 19.91 2.12
N GLY A 397 -0.49 19.51 1.42
CA GLY A 397 -1.01 20.25 0.25
C GLY A 397 -0.28 19.99 -1.06
N HIS A 398 0.77 19.16 -1.06
CA HIS A 398 1.49 18.77 -2.27
C HIS A 398 1.34 17.27 -2.56
N SER A 399 1.56 16.89 -3.82
CA SER A 399 1.51 15.51 -4.27
C SER A 399 2.49 15.28 -5.42
N THR A 400 2.52 14.06 -5.95
CA THR A 400 3.24 13.79 -7.21
C THR A 400 2.61 14.52 -8.39
N THR A 401 1.31 14.83 -8.32
CA THR A 401 0.62 15.56 -9.39
C THR A 401 0.99 17.04 -9.39
N THR A 402 1.17 17.67 -8.22
CA THR A 402 1.62 19.08 -8.17
C THR A 402 3.02 19.24 -8.76
N ALA A 403 3.92 18.30 -8.49
CA ALA A 403 5.25 18.28 -9.09
C ALA A 403 5.18 18.11 -10.62
N LEU A 404 4.37 17.16 -11.10
CA LEU A 404 4.21 16.90 -12.53
C LEU A 404 3.64 18.12 -13.25
N VAL A 405 2.58 18.74 -12.71
CA VAL A 405 1.95 19.94 -13.29
C VAL A 405 2.98 21.07 -13.45
N LYS A 406 3.79 21.32 -12.42
CA LYS A 406 4.82 22.36 -12.49
C LYS A 406 5.85 22.08 -13.58
N ILE A 407 6.38 20.85 -13.64
CA ILE A 407 7.37 20.46 -14.65
C ILE A 407 6.77 20.57 -16.05
N THR A 408 5.53 20.12 -16.26
CA THR A 408 4.88 20.21 -17.57
C THR A 408 4.65 21.65 -18.00
N GLU A 409 4.27 22.53 -17.07
CA GLU A 409 4.05 23.95 -17.36
C GLU A 409 5.36 24.66 -17.71
N ASP A 410 6.45 24.38 -16.98
CA ASP A 410 7.76 24.95 -17.29
C ASP A 410 8.26 24.57 -18.68
N ILE A 411 7.99 23.33 -19.10
CA ILE A 411 8.31 22.85 -20.45
C ILE A 411 7.44 23.61 -21.48
N ARG A 412 6.13 23.73 -21.25
CA ARG A 412 5.21 24.43 -22.17
C ARG A 412 5.61 25.90 -22.36
N LEU A 413 5.81 26.63 -21.27
CA LEU A 413 6.19 28.05 -21.31
C LEU A 413 7.54 28.27 -22.00
N SER A 414 8.47 27.33 -21.87
CA SER A 414 9.76 27.40 -22.57
C SER A 414 9.61 27.14 -24.07
N MET A 415 8.72 26.21 -24.46
CA MET A 415 8.39 25.96 -25.86
C MET A 415 7.70 27.16 -26.52
N ASP A 416 6.76 27.82 -25.82
CA ASP A 416 6.08 29.01 -26.33
C ASP A 416 7.05 30.18 -26.58
N LYS A 417 8.14 30.25 -25.80
CA LYS A 417 9.25 31.21 -25.97
C LYS A 417 10.31 30.75 -26.97
N GLN A 418 10.09 29.63 -27.66
CA GLN A 418 11.04 29.03 -28.61
C GLN A 418 12.43 28.73 -28.00
N HIS A 419 12.48 28.45 -26.69
CA HIS A 419 13.72 28.07 -26.02
C HIS A 419 13.99 26.57 -26.16
N VAL A 420 15.28 26.19 -26.19
CA VAL A 420 15.70 24.80 -26.03
C VAL A 420 15.50 24.38 -24.57
N THR A 421 14.70 23.33 -24.35
CA THR A 421 14.37 22.83 -23.01
C THR A 421 15.09 21.52 -22.73
N VAL A 422 15.82 21.44 -21.61
CA VAL A 422 16.54 20.23 -21.17
C VAL A 422 16.03 19.81 -19.79
N LEU A 423 15.59 18.55 -19.66
CA LEU A 423 15.14 17.98 -18.39
C LEU A 423 16.21 17.05 -17.81
N THR A 424 16.79 17.46 -16.68
CA THR A 424 17.78 16.65 -15.93
C THR A 424 17.09 15.93 -14.79
N LEU A 425 17.08 14.59 -14.84
CA LEU A 425 16.50 13.75 -13.79
C LEU A 425 17.61 13.17 -12.91
N LEU A 426 17.58 13.52 -11.62
CA LEU A 426 18.52 13.03 -10.62
C LEU A 426 17.83 12.04 -9.69
N ASP A 427 18.50 10.92 -9.41
CA ASP A 427 18.04 9.94 -8.42
C ASP A 427 19.18 9.59 -7.47
N PHE A 428 18.85 9.44 -6.19
CA PHE A 428 19.82 9.07 -5.16
C PHE A 428 19.81 7.56 -5.00
N MET A 429 20.96 6.92 -5.24
CA MET A 429 21.11 5.50 -4.94
C MET A 429 21.16 5.28 -3.41
N SER A 430 20.49 4.24 -2.93
CA SER A 430 20.76 3.70 -1.59
C SER A 430 22.26 3.33 -1.51
N GLN A 431 22.93 3.69 -0.40
CA GLN A 431 24.41 3.66 -0.24
C GLN A 431 25.11 2.38 -0.73
N LYS A 432 24.42 1.24 -0.73
CA LYS A 432 24.94 -0.07 -1.14
C LYS A 432 25.39 -0.19 -2.61
N ARG A 433 24.86 0.62 -3.54
CA ARG A 433 25.34 0.55 -4.94
C ARG A 433 26.73 1.14 -5.13
N ARG A 434 27.19 1.97 -4.19
CA ARG A 434 28.47 2.69 -4.29
C ARG A 434 29.67 1.80 -3.96
N SER A 435 29.54 0.85 -3.04
CA SER A 435 30.62 -0.09 -2.69
C SER A 435 30.78 -1.24 -3.70
N ASN A 436 29.68 -1.77 -4.24
CA ASN A 436 29.75 -2.84 -5.24
C ASN A 436 30.25 -2.38 -6.62
N GLN A 437 30.18 -1.08 -6.94
CA GLN A 437 30.80 -0.52 -8.15
C GLN A 437 32.31 -0.27 -7.99
N LEU A 438 32.82 -0.14 -6.77
CA LEU A 438 34.25 0.04 -6.50
C LEU A 438 35.01 -1.30 -6.43
N ASN A 439 34.31 -2.40 -6.15
CA ASN A 439 34.91 -3.75 -6.05
C ASN A 439 34.74 -4.61 -7.32
N GLY A 440 34.12 -4.08 -8.38
CA GLY A 440 34.08 -4.72 -9.70
C GLY A 440 35.05 -4.01 -10.64
N GLY A 441 36.13 -4.70 -11.01
CA GLY A 441 37.30 -4.10 -11.66
C GLY A 441 37.09 -3.36 -12.99
N ASN A 442 38.07 -2.49 -13.22
CA ASN A 442 38.50 -1.76 -14.42
C ASN A 442 37.79 -0.45 -14.80
N ASP A 443 38.58 0.62 -14.63
CA ASP A 443 38.60 1.88 -15.36
C ASP A 443 37.29 2.63 -15.56
N LYS A 444 36.89 3.39 -14.53
CA LYS A 444 36.47 4.80 -14.72
C LYS A 444 36.99 5.65 -13.57
N THR A 445 37.77 6.66 -13.92
CA THR A 445 38.31 7.69 -13.04
C THR A 445 37.22 8.25 -12.11
N PRO A 446 37.43 8.26 -10.78
CA PRO A 446 36.61 9.07 -9.90
C PRO A 446 36.92 10.53 -10.21
N TRP A 447 35.88 11.33 -10.42
CA TRP A 447 36.01 12.79 -10.54
C TRP A 447 36.89 13.32 -9.39
N ARG A 448 38.10 13.77 -9.75
CA ARG A 448 39.00 14.49 -8.87
C ARG A 448 38.28 15.76 -8.41
N HIS A 449 38.50 16.11 -7.15
CA HIS A 449 38.11 17.39 -6.58
C HIS A 449 38.66 18.52 -7.45
N GLY A 450 37.78 19.14 -8.24
CA GLY A 450 37.96 20.50 -8.69
C GLY A 450 37.44 21.39 -7.57
N ALA A 451 38.35 22.06 -6.87
CA ALA A 451 38.02 23.20 -6.05
C ALA A 451 37.21 24.18 -6.93
N PHE A 452 35.91 24.31 -6.67
CA PHE A 452 35.17 25.47 -7.14
C PHE A 452 35.35 26.53 -6.05
N ASP A 453 36.34 27.36 -6.31
CA ASP A 453 36.67 28.54 -5.53
C ASP A 453 35.44 29.44 -5.44
N SER A 454 35.09 29.81 -4.22
CA SER A 454 33.98 30.66 -3.88
C SER A 454 34.31 32.10 -4.27
N ARG A 455 33.82 32.56 -5.43
CA ARG A 455 33.62 33.99 -5.74
C ARG A 455 32.66 34.17 -6.92
N SER A 456 31.37 34.08 -6.65
CA SER A 456 30.41 35.03 -7.21
C SER A 456 29.18 35.11 -6.30
N THR A 457 29.20 36.11 -5.44
CA THR A 457 27.99 36.78 -4.99
C THR A 457 27.10 37.07 -6.19
N MET A 458 25.93 36.44 -6.27
CA MET A 458 24.81 37.07 -6.96
C MET A 458 23.62 37.17 -6.01
N ASN A 459 23.49 38.41 -5.58
CA ASN A 459 22.39 39.01 -4.86
C ASN A 459 21.03 38.57 -5.37
N THR A 460 20.15 38.32 -4.41
CA THR A 460 18.73 38.68 -4.46
C THR A 460 18.54 40.07 -5.10
N ASN A 461 17.75 40.14 -6.16
CA ASN A 461 16.88 41.27 -6.53
C ASN A 461 15.89 40.71 -7.58
N ALA A 462 14.60 40.63 -7.26
CA ALA A 462 13.65 41.72 -7.43
C ALA A 462 13.56 42.15 -8.90
N SER A 463 12.35 41.96 -9.45
CA SER A 463 11.89 42.43 -10.75
C SER A 463 12.48 43.80 -11.12
N LEU A 464 13.12 43.88 -12.29
CA LEU A 464 13.33 45.13 -12.99
C LEU A 464 13.26 44.82 -14.49
N GLU A 465 12.16 45.26 -15.10
CA GLU A 465 12.08 45.53 -16.52
C GLU A 465 13.22 46.46 -16.92
N GLN A 466 13.94 46.13 -17.99
CA GLN A 466 14.65 47.14 -18.77
C GLN A 466 14.74 46.70 -20.23
N SER A 467 13.91 47.37 -21.02
CA SER A 467 13.97 47.39 -22.48
C SER A 467 15.29 48.04 -22.91
N CYS A 468 16.04 47.40 -23.81
CA CYS A 468 17.06 48.06 -24.61
C CYS A 468 16.58 48.10 -26.07
N ARG A 469 16.02 49.25 -26.44
CA ARG A 469 15.79 49.69 -27.83
C ARG A 469 17.14 49.99 -28.48
N SER A 470 17.36 49.48 -29.68
CA SER A 470 18.36 49.98 -30.63
C SER A 470 17.71 51.04 -31.53
N SER A 471 18.15 52.29 -31.40
CA SER A 471 17.96 53.39 -32.38
C SER A 471 18.92 53.19 -33.57
N LYS A 472 18.60 53.42 -34.86
CA LYS A 472 17.99 54.55 -35.60
C LYS A 472 17.64 54.08 -37.05
N PRO A 473 17.28 54.96 -38.02
CA PRO A 473 16.12 55.86 -38.13
C PRO A 473 15.33 55.65 -39.45
N GLY A 474 14.09 56.14 -39.54
CA GLY A 474 13.35 56.22 -40.81
C GLY A 474 12.04 57.00 -40.65
N CYS A 475 11.85 58.02 -41.50
CA CYS A 475 10.75 58.98 -41.56
C CYS A 475 9.35 58.39 -41.84
N SER A 476 8.34 59.27 -41.66
CA SER A 476 6.95 59.28 -42.20
C SER A 476 6.01 58.20 -41.67
N ASP A 477 4.71 58.39 -41.40
CA ASP A 477 3.75 59.51 -41.36
C ASP A 477 2.45 58.92 -40.75
N GLU A 478 1.53 59.77 -40.26
CA GLU A 478 0.05 59.58 -40.14
C GLU A 478 -0.50 58.46 -39.20
N GLN A 479 -1.19 58.80 -38.10
CA GLN A 479 -2.64 59.08 -37.92
C GLN A 479 -3.60 57.86 -37.87
N GLU A 480 -4.45 57.86 -36.82
CA GLU A 480 -5.72 57.11 -36.64
C GLU A 480 -5.66 55.60 -36.28
N ASP A 481 -6.54 54.99 -35.48
CA ASP A 481 -7.71 55.40 -34.70
C ASP A 481 -7.99 54.31 -33.63
N SER A 482 -8.57 54.71 -32.49
CA SER A 482 -9.37 53.84 -31.59
C SER A 482 -10.66 53.38 -32.31
N PRO A 483 -11.39 52.28 -31.94
CA PRO A 483 -11.98 52.18 -30.60
C PRO A 483 -12.43 50.78 -30.06
N THR A 484 -12.74 50.81 -28.76
CA THR A 484 -13.87 50.18 -28.03
C THR A 484 -14.21 48.68 -28.12
N ASP A 485 -14.34 48.11 -26.91
CA ASP A 485 -15.46 47.33 -26.37
C ASP A 485 -16.09 46.21 -27.21
N LEU A 486 -16.16 45.02 -26.63
CA LEU A 486 -17.45 44.51 -26.16
C LEU A 486 -17.31 43.23 -25.31
N HIS A 487 -17.94 43.31 -24.14
CA HIS A 487 -18.35 42.20 -23.30
C HIS A 487 -18.95 41.01 -24.07
N ARG A 488 -18.50 39.81 -23.74
CA ARG A 488 -19.34 38.78 -23.10
C ARG A 488 -18.53 37.69 -22.43
#